data_AF-A0A934VCE8-F1
#
_entry.id   AF-A0A934VCE8-F1
#
_cell.length_a   1.000
_cell.length_b   1.000
_cell.length_c   1.000
_cell.angle_alpha   90.00
_cell.angle_beta   90.00
_cell.angle_gamma   90.00
#
_symmetry.space_group_name_H-M   'P 1'
#
loop_
_entity.id
_entity.type
_entity.pdbx_description
1 polymer ?
#
loop_
_entity_poly.entity_id
_entity_poly.type
_entity_poly.pdbx_seq_one_letter_code
_entity_poly.pdbx_strand_id
1 'polypeptide(L)'
;MAEKQPPPPEFARRLEVWHRMAVSTNRTFVALGIVATALSLGVTAFAGLIDNKWVLAGLAFSSSLALGFITNFNLGGKAAEIRAAWRILETALLRYKNQEDFTMEKLLDAYKLAEDTLGNVNYTPPSKNGE
;
A
#
# COMPACT_ATOMS: atom_id res chain seq x y z
N MET A 1 31.87 -22.10 19.64
CA MET A 1 31.19 -21.17 18.71
C MET A 1 29.80 -21.76 18.48
N ALA A 2 28.74 -21.10 18.93
CA ALA A 2 27.39 -21.61 18.70
C ALA A 2 27.01 -21.27 17.25
N GLU A 3 26.86 -22.30 16.43
CA GLU A 3 26.39 -22.15 15.05
C GLU A 3 24.96 -21.60 15.08
N LYS A 4 24.77 -20.38 14.58
CA LYS A 4 23.43 -19.79 14.49
C LYS A 4 22.58 -20.62 13.55
N GLN A 5 21.38 -20.98 14.01
CA GLN A 5 20.42 -21.67 13.16
C GLN A 5 20.13 -20.80 11.92
N PRO A 6 20.01 -21.40 10.72
CA PRO A 6 19.60 -20.66 9.55
C PRO A 6 18.20 -20.07 9.79
N PRO A 7 17.94 -18.81 9.38
CA PRO A 7 16.61 -18.24 9.52
C PRO A 7 15.59 -19.08 8.76
N PRO A 8 14.40 -19.36 9.33
CA PRO A 8 13.35 -20.12 8.67
C PRO A 8 13.05 -19.60 7.25
N PRO A 9 12.88 -20.49 6.26
CA PRO A 9 12.61 -20.09 4.87
C PRO A 9 11.29 -19.32 4.71
N GLU A 10 10.38 -19.45 5.68
CA GLU A 10 9.11 -18.71 5.71
C GLU A 10 9.31 -17.20 5.77
N PHE A 11 10.35 -16.70 6.46
CA PHE A 11 10.61 -15.26 6.54
C PHE A 11 10.95 -14.68 5.17
N ALA A 12 11.79 -15.37 4.39
CA ALA A 12 12.15 -14.94 3.04
C ALA A 12 10.93 -14.91 2.10
N ARG A 13 10.06 -15.94 2.18
CA ARG A 13 8.81 -15.99 1.39
C ARG A 13 7.87 -14.84 1.75
N ARG A 14 7.67 -14.58 3.05
CA ARG A 14 6.81 -13.47 3.51
C ARG A 14 7.36 -12.10 3.08
N LEU A 15 8.68 -11.93 3.12
CA LEU A 15 9.35 -10.70 2.68
C LEU A 15 9.10 -10.39 1.20
N GLU A 16 9.18 -11.40 0.34
CA GLU A 16 8.93 -11.25 -1.10
C GLU A 16 7.45 -10.96 -1.39
N VAL A 17 6.54 -11.58 -0.65
CA VAL A 17 5.10 -11.34 -0.75
C VAL A 17 4.74 -9.92 -0.29
N TRP A 18 5.29 -9.47 0.84
CA TRP A 18 5.08 -8.10 1.34
C TRP A 18 5.67 -7.05 0.40
N HIS A 19 6.87 -7.31 -0.16
CA HIS A 19 7.46 -6.45 -1.17
C HIS A 19 6.56 -6.34 -2.42
N ARG A 20 6.06 -7.47 -2.95
CA ARG A 20 5.13 -7.48 -4.09
C ARG A 20 3.82 -6.74 -3.77
N MET A 21 3.28 -6.91 -2.58
CA MET A 21 2.07 -6.20 -2.14
C MET A 21 2.30 -4.68 -2.03
N ALA A 22 3.43 -4.23 -1.48
CA ALA A 22 3.78 -2.81 -1.41
C ALA A 22 3.91 -2.19 -2.80
N VAL A 23 4.58 -2.89 -3.72
CA VAL A 23 4.77 -2.42 -5.10
C VAL A 23 3.44 -2.39 -5.85
N SER A 24 2.62 -3.43 -5.74
CA SER A 24 1.31 -3.50 -6.39
C SER A 24 0.36 -2.41 -5.88
N THR A 25 0.25 -2.24 -4.56
CA THR A 25 -0.63 -1.22 -3.96
C THR A 25 -0.23 0.18 -4.38
N ASN A 26 1.08 0.48 -4.35
CA ASN A 26 1.58 1.79 -4.75
C ASN A 26 1.41 2.05 -6.26
N ARG A 27 1.60 1.03 -7.10
CA ARG A 27 1.34 1.14 -8.54
C ARG A 27 -0.13 1.42 -8.82
N THR A 28 -1.04 0.73 -8.15
CA THR A 28 -2.49 0.98 -8.30
C THR A 28 -2.86 2.38 -7.84
N PHE A 29 -2.32 2.84 -6.71
CA PHE A 29 -2.54 4.21 -6.23
C PHE A 29 -2.07 5.27 -7.24
N VAL A 30 -0.83 5.14 -7.74
CA VAL A 30 -0.27 6.08 -8.73
C VAL A 30 -1.06 6.02 -10.04
N ALA A 31 -1.42 4.83 -10.52
CA ALA A 31 -2.20 4.68 -11.75
C ALA A 31 -3.60 5.32 -11.61
N LEU A 32 -4.30 5.07 -10.49
CA LEU A 32 -5.59 5.71 -10.21
C LEU A 32 -5.47 7.22 -10.12
N GLY A 33 -4.41 7.74 -9.49
CA GLY A 33 -4.16 9.17 -9.40
C GLY A 33 -3.92 9.83 -10.76
N ILE A 34 -3.10 9.20 -11.62
CA ILE A 34 -2.85 9.67 -12.99
C ILE A 34 -4.14 9.66 -13.81
N VAL A 35 -4.90 8.56 -13.75
CA VAL A 35 -6.18 8.45 -14.47
C VAL A 35 -7.18 9.49 -13.97
N ALA A 36 -7.35 9.65 -12.65
CA ALA A 36 -8.25 10.65 -12.08
C ALA A 36 -7.89 12.08 -12.52
N THR A 37 -6.59 12.40 -12.49
CA THR A 37 -6.06 13.72 -12.89
C THR A 37 -6.26 13.97 -14.38
N ALA A 38 -5.91 13.00 -15.24
CA ALA A 38 -6.09 13.11 -16.68
C ALA A 38 -7.56 13.24 -17.07
N LEU A 39 -8.46 12.48 -16.44
CA LEU A 39 -9.90 12.57 -16.64
C LEU A 39 -10.45 13.92 -16.18
N SER A 40 -10.03 14.43 -15.02
CA SER A 40 -10.45 15.74 -14.50
C SER A 40 -9.98 16.90 -15.39
N LEU A 41 -8.73 16.83 -15.85
CA LEU A 41 -8.18 17.78 -16.83
C LEU A 41 -8.93 17.71 -18.15
N GLY A 42 -9.25 16.50 -18.64
CA GLY A 42 -10.02 16.30 -19.87
C GLY A 42 -11.42 16.90 -19.78
N VAL A 43 -12.13 16.66 -18.68
CA VAL A 43 -13.44 17.28 -18.41
C VAL A 43 -13.32 18.80 -18.46
N THR A 44 -12.32 19.38 -17.79
CA THR A 44 -12.16 20.84 -17.69
C THR A 44 -11.74 21.46 -19.02
N ALA A 45 -10.76 20.88 -19.72
CA ALA A 45 -10.21 21.41 -20.96
C ALA A 45 -11.17 21.29 -22.15
N PHE A 46 -12.00 20.25 -22.17
CA PHE A 46 -12.91 19.97 -23.27
C PHE A 46 -14.39 20.22 -22.96
N ALA A 47 -14.72 20.77 -21.78
CA ALA A 47 -16.10 21.11 -21.38
C ALA A 47 -16.83 22.00 -22.40
N GLY A 48 -16.11 22.86 -23.12
CA GLY A 48 -16.67 23.74 -24.16
C GLY A 48 -16.53 23.23 -25.60
N LEU A 49 -15.86 22.09 -25.82
CA LEU A 49 -15.57 21.51 -27.14
C LEU A 49 -16.34 20.21 -27.41
N ILE A 50 -16.78 19.52 -26.35
CA ILE A 50 -17.56 18.29 -26.44
C ILE A 50 -19.03 18.61 -26.18
N ASP A 51 -19.84 18.68 -27.24
CA ASP A 51 -21.30 18.85 -27.13
C ASP A 51 -22.00 17.63 -26.50
N ASN A 52 -21.35 16.47 -26.49
CA ASN A 52 -21.91 15.25 -25.93
C ASN A 52 -21.79 15.21 -24.41
N LYS A 53 -22.84 15.67 -23.73
CA LYS A 53 -22.98 15.69 -22.26
C LYS A 53 -22.79 14.31 -21.60
N TRP A 54 -23.07 13.21 -22.30
CA TRP A 54 -22.87 11.85 -21.77
C TRP A 54 -21.39 11.48 -21.64
N VAL A 55 -20.54 11.97 -22.54
CA VAL A 55 -19.09 11.73 -22.49
C VAL A 55 -18.48 12.49 -21.32
N LEU A 56 -18.86 13.76 -21.14
CA LEU A 56 -18.45 14.56 -19.98
C LEU A 56 -18.88 13.92 -18.64
N ALA A 57 -20.13 13.44 -18.56
CA ALA A 57 -20.64 12.75 -17.39
C ALA A 57 -19.86 11.45 -17.09
N GLY A 58 -19.53 10.66 -18.12
CA GLY A 58 -18.75 9.44 -17.98
C GLY A 58 -17.32 9.68 -17.46
N LEU A 59 -16.65 10.72 -17.95
CA LEU A 59 -15.31 11.11 -17.49
C LEU A 59 -15.33 11.61 -16.04
N ALA A 60 -16.30 12.46 -15.69
CA ALA A 60 -16.46 12.99 -14.34
C ALA A 60 -16.82 11.90 -13.31
N PHE A 61 -17.70 10.96 -13.68
CA PHE A 61 -18.03 9.80 -12.86
C PHE A 61 -16.80 8.90 -12.64
N SER A 62 -16.06 8.60 -13.70
CA SER A 62 -14.85 7.76 -13.61
C SER A 62 -13.76 8.39 -12.75
N SER A 63 -13.57 9.72 -12.84
CA SER A 63 -12.66 10.47 -11.99
C SER A 63 -13.08 10.41 -10.51
N SER A 64 -14.37 10.62 -10.24
CA SER A 64 -14.93 10.56 -8.88
C SER A 64 -14.85 9.15 -8.28
N LEU A 65 -15.07 8.11 -9.09
CA LEU A 65 -14.93 6.72 -8.67
C LEU A 65 -13.47 6.41 -8.29
N ALA A 66 -12.50 6.80 -9.13
CA ALA A 66 -11.08 6.63 -8.85
C ALA A 66 -10.66 7.37 -7.57
N LEU A 67 -11.16 8.59 -7.36
CA LEU A 67 -10.91 9.35 -6.14
C LEU A 67 -11.54 8.68 -4.92
N GLY A 68 -12.78 8.19 -5.03
CA GLY A 68 -13.45 7.43 -3.98
C GLY A 68 -12.69 6.18 -3.57
N PHE A 69 -12.12 5.43 -4.53
CA PHE A 69 -11.26 4.29 -4.24
C PHE A 69 -9.96 4.69 -3.53
N ILE A 70 -9.34 5.80 -3.93
CA ILE A 70 -8.15 6.34 -3.28
C ILE A 70 -8.46 6.71 -1.81
N THR A 71 -9.55 7.42 -1.58
CA THR A 71 -9.90 7.97 -0.26
C THR A 71 -10.44 6.91 0.70
N ASN A 72 -11.37 6.05 0.27
CA ASN A 72 -12.01 5.07 1.18
C ASN A 72 -11.12 3.90 1.58
N PHE A 73 -10.17 3.50 0.72
CA PHE A 73 -9.30 2.36 1.01
C PHE A 73 -7.95 2.76 1.60
N ASN A 74 -7.72 4.06 1.85
CA ASN A 74 -6.45 4.63 2.32
C ASN A 74 -5.24 3.93 1.68
N LEU A 75 -5.27 3.77 0.35
CA LEU A 75 -4.31 2.95 -0.37
C LEU A 75 -2.87 3.49 -0.21
N GLY A 76 -2.74 4.80 -0.03
CA GLY A 76 -1.47 5.46 0.31
C GLY A 76 -0.95 5.08 1.69
N GLY A 77 -1.81 5.13 2.73
CA GLY A 77 -1.46 4.69 4.09
C GLY A 77 -1.05 3.23 4.13
N LYS A 78 -1.82 2.36 3.46
CA LYS A 78 -1.51 0.93 3.37
C LYS A 78 -0.19 0.64 2.66
N ALA A 79 0.10 1.32 1.55
CA ALA A 79 1.38 1.14 0.88
C ALA A 79 2.56 1.53 1.78
N ALA A 80 2.40 2.57 2.62
CA ALA A 80 3.42 2.99 3.58
C ALA A 80 3.58 1.97 4.72
N GLU A 81 2.48 1.47 5.29
CA GLU A 81 2.46 0.43 6.33
C GLU A 81 3.16 -0.86 5.86
N ILE A 82 2.84 -1.36 4.65
CA ILE A 82 3.47 -2.57 4.10
C ILE A 82 4.97 -2.35 3.87
N ARG A 83 5.41 -1.16 3.42
CA ARG A 83 6.85 -0.85 3.30
C ARG A 83 7.55 -0.78 4.65
N ALA A 84 6.90 -0.20 5.65
CA ALA A 84 7.45 -0.10 7.00
C ALA A 84 7.69 -1.50 7.58
N ALA A 85 6.68 -2.37 7.50
CA ALA A 85 6.76 -3.77 7.91
C ALA A 85 7.86 -4.55 7.16
N TRP A 86 7.91 -4.40 5.82
CA TRP A 86 8.96 -5.01 5.01
C TRP A 86 10.36 -4.60 5.48
N ARG A 87 10.58 -3.31 5.73
CA ARG A 87 11.88 -2.78 6.17
C ARG A 87 12.25 -3.25 7.58
N ILE A 88 11.28 -3.35 8.49
CA ILE A 88 11.49 -3.89 9.85
C ILE A 88 12.00 -5.34 9.76
N LEU A 89 11.32 -6.19 8.97
CA LEU A 89 11.68 -7.60 8.82
C LEU A 89 13.03 -7.78 8.09
N GLU A 90 13.27 -7.01 7.03
CA GLU A 90 14.53 -7.03 6.28
C GLU A 90 15.71 -6.63 7.17
N THR A 91 15.56 -5.54 7.93
CA THR A 91 16.60 -5.08 8.86
C THR A 91 16.88 -6.12 9.94
N ALA A 92 15.83 -6.76 10.48
CA ALA A 92 15.99 -7.82 11.47
C ALA A 92 16.71 -9.06 10.92
N LEU A 93 16.42 -9.46 9.67
CA LEU A 93 17.14 -10.55 9.00
C LEU A 93 18.61 -10.21 8.75
N LEU A 94 18.92 -8.98 8.34
CA LEU A 94 20.30 -8.53 8.17
C LEU A 94 21.05 -8.51 9.49
N ARG A 95 20.42 -8.05 10.57
CA ARG A 95 21.00 -8.07 11.92
C ARG A 95 21.22 -9.49 12.43
N TYR A 96 20.25 -10.39 12.22
CA TYR A 96 20.39 -11.80 12.58
C TYR A 96 21.59 -12.47 11.92
N LYS A 97 21.83 -12.16 10.64
CA LYS A 97 22.97 -12.69 9.86
C LYS A 97 24.32 -12.10 10.27
N ASN A 98 24.36 -10.80 10.58
CA ASN A 98 25.63 -10.06 10.71
C ASN A 98 26.04 -9.72 12.16
N GLN A 99 25.12 -9.77 13.12
CA GLN A 99 25.39 -9.41 14.52
C GLN A 99 25.26 -10.62 15.42
N GLU A 100 26.36 -11.08 16.04
CA GLU A 100 26.36 -12.28 16.90
C GLU A 100 25.34 -12.20 18.05
N ASP A 101 25.12 -11.01 18.62
CA ASP A 101 24.21 -10.75 19.75
C ASP A 101 22.71 -10.72 19.37
N PHE A 102 22.40 -10.87 18.08
CA PHE A 102 21.03 -10.87 17.57
C PHE A 102 20.47 -12.30 17.55
N THR A 103 19.62 -12.60 18.53
CA THR A 103 19.03 -13.92 18.76
C THR A 103 17.79 -14.17 17.90
N MET A 104 17.36 -15.43 17.84
CA MET A 104 16.14 -15.84 17.15
C MET A 104 14.88 -15.20 17.76
N GLU A 105 14.85 -15.01 19.08
CA GLU A 105 13.75 -14.29 19.76
C GLU A 105 13.64 -12.85 19.26
N LYS A 106 14.75 -12.12 19.15
CA LYS A 106 14.75 -10.74 18.61
C LYS A 106 14.27 -10.69 17.16
N LEU A 107 14.56 -11.72 16.37
CA LEU A 107 14.04 -11.84 15.00
C LEU A 107 12.52 -12.07 15.00
N LEU A 108 12.02 -12.90 15.91
CA LEU A 108 10.60 -13.21 16.03
C LEU A 108 9.79 -12.03 16.56
N ASP A 109 10.34 -11.25 17.49
CA ASP A 109 9.74 -10.01 17.98
C ASP A 109 9.68 -8.94 16.88
N ALA A 110 10.75 -8.80 16.10
CA ALA A 110 10.75 -7.91 14.94
C ALA A 110 9.72 -8.35 13.88
N TYR A 111 9.52 -9.66 13.71
CA TYR A 111 8.49 -10.20 12.83
C TYR A 111 7.08 -9.87 13.34
N LYS A 112 6.80 -10.06 14.63
CA LYS A 112 5.51 -9.68 15.24
C LYS A 112 5.24 -8.18 15.09
N LEU A 113 6.24 -7.34 15.33
CA LEU A 113 6.14 -5.90 15.14
C LEU A 113 5.83 -5.53 13.69
N ALA A 114 6.47 -6.21 12.73
CA ALA A 114 6.19 -5.99 11.31
C ALA A 114 4.77 -6.44 10.93
N GLU A 115 4.28 -7.54 11.49
CA GLU A 115 2.91 -8.01 11.27
C GLU A 115 1.87 -7.05 11.87
N ASP A 116 2.11 -6.54 13.07
CA ASP A 116 1.27 -5.53 13.72
C ASP A 116 1.24 -4.22 12.93
N THR A 117 2.39 -3.82 12.36
CA THR A 117 2.50 -2.65 11.48
C THR A 117 1.69 -2.81 10.18
N LEU A 118 1.52 -4.04 9.68
CA LEU A 118 0.74 -4.28 8.46
C LEU A 118 -0.75 -3.97 8.65
N GLY A 119 -1.25 -4.14 9.88
CA GLY A 119 -2.63 -3.88 10.27
C GLY A 119 -3.68 -4.62 9.45
N ASN A 120 -4.95 -4.42 9.79
CA ASN A 120 -6.07 -4.93 8.99
C ASN A 120 -6.51 -3.91 7.92
N VAL A 121 -7.38 -4.29 6.97
CA VAL A 121 -7.94 -3.33 6.00
C VAL A 121 -8.93 -2.40 6.69
N ASN A 122 -8.49 -1.17 7.00
CA ASN A 122 -9.36 -0.12 7.51
C ASN A 122 -10.21 0.44 6.36
N TYR A 123 -11.47 0.00 6.28
CA TYR A 123 -12.50 0.64 5.46
C TYR A 123 -13.13 1.77 6.26
N THR A 124 -12.95 3.01 5.83
CA THR A 124 -13.66 4.14 6.42
C THR A 124 -14.98 4.28 5.66
N PRO A 125 -16.15 3.96 6.26
CA PRO A 125 -17.43 4.23 5.62
C PRO A 125 -17.59 5.75 5.43
N PRO A 126 -18.24 6.19 4.34
CA PRO A 126 -18.55 7.61 4.17
C PRO A 126 -19.39 8.09 5.37
N SER A 127 -18.94 9.16 6.01
CA SER A 127 -19.61 9.81 7.14
C SER A 127 -21.06 10.15 6.78
N LYS A 128 -22.04 9.52 7.43
CA LYS A 128 -23.46 9.90 7.38
C LYS A 128 -23.72 11.14 8.24
N ASN A 129 -23.03 12.25 7.97
CA ASN A 129 -23.34 13.52 8.64
C ASN A 129 -23.81 14.50 7.58
N GLY A 130 -25.11 14.38 7.30
CA GLY A 130 -25.91 15.24 6.47
C GLY A 130 -27.35 15.15 6.95
N GLU A 131 -27.56 15.49 8.23
CA GLU A 131 -28.82 15.96 8.80
C GLU A 131 -28.59 17.37 9.34
#